data_AF-A0A5M6DDA2-F1
#
_entry.id   AF-A0A5M6DDA2-F1
#
_cell.length_a   1.000
_cell.length_b   1.000
_cell.length_c   1.000
_cell.angle_alpha   90.00
_cell.angle_beta   90.00
_cell.angle_gamma   90.00
#
_symmetry.space_group_name_H-M   'P 1'
#
loop_
_entity.id
_entity.type
_entity.pdbx_description
1 polymer ?
#
loop_
_entity_poly.entity_id
_entity_poly.type
_entity_poly.pdbx_seq_one_letter_code
_entity_poly.pdbx_strand_id
1 'polypeptide(L)'
;MKFVLKPNNRNASDQDLLDDIKRVVKELNKETITRDEYDEKGRFSEGTIRKRFGGWLNALEKAGFSETRNYNIENDDLIKNIEDVWIKLGRQPFTTDMKVPLSKYTSETYRRRFGSWQKGLEAFIEYINSDEDKNEEPASEEKTQEKEKEYKHKTKRFPSERLKVQVLMRDGNKCRLCGITLTGDNIHFDHILAWSKGGETELENLQILCAPHNLAKGNVEYESK
;
A
#
# COMPACT_ATOMS: atom_id res chain seq x y z
N MET A 1 -1.57 -45.93 37.14
CA MET A 1 -1.71 -44.46 37.01
C MET A 1 -0.82 -43.80 38.05
N LYS A 2 0.11 -42.92 37.64
CA LYS A 2 0.88 -42.10 38.57
C LYS A 2 0.14 -40.77 38.74
N PHE A 3 -0.42 -40.54 39.92
CA PHE A 3 -0.99 -39.25 40.28
C PHE A 3 0.15 -38.32 40.68
N VAL A 4 0.46 -37.32 39.85
CA VAL A 4 1.48 -36.31 40.13
C VAL A 4 0.76 -35.03 40.52
N LEU A 5 1.14 -34.45 41.65
CA LEU A 5 0.61 -33.17 42.12
C LEU A 5 0.97 -32.10 41.08
N LYS A 6 -0.02 -31.32 40.62
CA LYS A 6 0.27 -30.13 39.83
C LYS A 6 1.08 -29.17 40.70
N PRO A 7 2.21 -28.65 40.21
CA PRO A 7 3.07 -27.80 41.01
C PRO A 7 2.33 -26.49 41.37
N ASN A 8 2.56 -26.01 42.59
CA ASN A 8 1.95 -24.78 43.07
C ASN A 8 2.49 -23.59 42.27
N ASN A 9 1.60 -22.77 41.73
CA ASN A 9 1.95 -21.57 40.94
C ASN A 9 1.87 -20.28 41.79
N ARG A 10 1.58 -20.36 43.09
CA ARG A 10 1.57 -19.21 44.00
C ARG A 10 2.99 -18.73 44.27
N ASN A 11 3.21 -17.41 44.21
CA ASN A 11 4.50 -16.74 44.41
C ASN A 11 5.60 -17.13 43.41
N ALA A 12 5.23 -17.44 42.16
CA ALA A 12 6.22 -17.61 41.10
C ALA A 12 7.09 -16.36 40.97
N SER A 13 8.41 -16.57 40.96
CA SER A 13 9.37 -15.50 40.73
C SER A 13 9.38 -15.09 39.26
N ASP A 14 9.94 -13.93 38.96
CA ASP A 14 10.14 -13.49 37.58
C ASP A 14 10.98 -14.51 36.80
N GLN A 15 11.97 -15.12 37.44
CA GLN A 15 12.81 -16.14 36.83
C GLN A 15 12.02 -17.42 36.48
N ASP A 16 11.11 -17.86 37.36
CA ASP A 16 10.27 -19.04 37.09
C ASP A 16 9.40 -18.86 35.85
N LEU A 17 8.89 -17.64 35.63
CA LEU A 17 8.08 -17.31 34.45
C LEU A 17 8.92 -17.35 33.17
N LEU A 18 10.13 -16.79 33.20
CA LEU A 18 11.04 -16.76 32.05
C LEU A 18 11.57 -18.16 31.71
N ASP A 19 11.86 -18.98 32.72
CA ASP A 19 12.33 -20.35 32.52
C ASP A 19 11.22 -21.25 31.97
N ASP A 20 9.97 -21.02 32.33
CA ASP A 20 8.84 -21.74 31.72
C ASP A 20 8.62 -21.35 30.26
N ILE A 21 8.79 -20.07 29.89
CA ILE A 21 8.80 -19.65 28.47
C ILE A 21 9.89 -20.43 27.72
N LYS A 22 11.13 -20.44 28.22
CA LYS A 22 12.25 -21.20 27.61
C LYS A 22 11.95 -22.68 27.47
N ARG A 23 11.30 -23.27 28.48
CA ARG A 23 10.87 -24.68 28.46
C ARG A 23 9.89 -24.94 27.32
N VAL A 24 8.86 -24.11 27.16
CA VAL A 24 7.85 -24.27 26.10
C VAL A 24 8.47 -24.08 24.71
N VAL A 25 9.37 -23.11 24.54
CA VAL A 25 10.11 -22.92 23.28
C VAL A 25 10.90 -24.19 22.91
N LYS A 26 11.64 -24.74 23.87
CA LYS A 26 12.40 -25.99 23.69
C LYS A 26 11.51 -27.19 23.41
N GLU A 27 10.36 -27.29 24.06
CA GLU A 27 9.38 -28.36 23.87
C GLU A 27 8.75 -28.32 22.47
N LEU A 28 8.48 -27.13 21.95
CA LEU A 28 7.95 -26.92 20.60
C LEU A 28 9.00 -27.00 19.50
N ASN A 29 10.29 -27.05 19.86
CA ASN A 29 11.42 -27.03 18.94
C ASN A 29 11.34 -25.85 17.94
N LYS A 30 11.02 -24.67 18.45
CA LYS A 30 10.93 -23.41 17.68
C LYS A 30 11.97 -22.41 18.16
N GLU A 31 12.27 -21.41 17.33
CA GLU A 31 13.14 -20.29 17.73
C GLU A 31 12.42 -19.33 18.69
N THR A 32 11.09 -19.29 18.66
CA THR A 32 10.24 -18.44 19.49
C THR A 32 8.79 -18.98 19.47
N ILE A 33 7.93 -18.53 20.38
CA ILE A 33 6.55 -19.01 20.56
C ILE A 33 5.54 -17.86 20.58
N THR A 34 4.31 -18.13 20.14
CA THR A 34 3.19 -17.18 20.24
C THR A 34 2.51 -17.25 21.61
N ARG A 35 1.64 -16.27 21.89
CA ARG A 35 0.81 -16.25 23.10
C ARG A 35 -0.10 -17.47 23.19
N ASP A 36 -0.74 -17.81 22.09
CA ASP A 36 -1.69 -18.94 22.01
C ASP A 36 -0.95 -20.27 22.23
N GLU A 37 0.23 -20.42 21.64
CA GLU A 37 1.09 -21.61 21.83
C GLU A 37 1.57 -21.74 23.27
N TYR A 38 1.85 -20.62 23.93
CA TYR A 38 2.19 -20.63 25.35
C TYR A 38 0.98 -20.95 26.23
N ASP A 39 -0.21 -20.44 25.96
CA ASP A 39 -1.39 -20.76 26.78
C ASP A 39 -1.77 -22.25 26.69
N GLU A 40 -1.45 -22.94 25.60
CA GLU A 40 -1.68 -24.38 25.44
C GLU A 40 -0.69 -25.26 26.25
N LYS A 41 0.58 -24.84 26.37
CA LYS A 41 1.68 -25.69 26.90
C LYS A 41 2.39 -25.12 28.12
N GLY A 42 2.13 -23.86 28.43
CA GLY A 42 2.68 -23.11 29.53
C GLY A 42 2.17 -23.63 30.86
N ARG A 43 3.04 -23.53 31.87
CA ARG A 43 2.65 -23.83 33.25
C ARG A 43 1.87 -22.67 33.86
N PHE A 44 2.11 -21.46 33.39
CA PHE A 44 1.44 -20.24 33.82
C PHE A 44 0.51 -19.73 32.73
N SER A 45 -0.37 -18.80 33.10
CA SER A 45 -1.19 -18.08 32.11
C SER A 45 -0.36 -16.99 31.44
N GLU A 46 -0.51 -16.83 30.13
CA GLU A 46 0.02 -15.67 29.38
C GLU A 46 -0.32 -14.35 30.07
N GLY A 47 -1.53 -14.24 30.61
CA GLY A 47 -2.01 -13.02 31.28
C GLY A 47 -1.20 -12.66 32.53
N THR A 48 -0.66 -13.65 33.26
CA THR A 48 0.24 -13.41 34.39
C THR A 48 1.58 -12.86 33.90
N ILE A 49 2.14 -13.45 32.85
CA ILE A 49 3.40 -13.01 32.24
C ILE A 49 3.27 -11.59 31.70
N ARG A 50 2.21 -11.31 30.93
CA ARG A 50 1.94 -9.98 30.37
C ARG A 50 1.83 -8.91 31.45
N LYS A 51 1.10 -9.18 32.54
CA LYS A 51 0.98 -8.25 33.67
C LYS A 51 2.31 -8.02 34.39
N ARG A 52 3.13 -9.07 34.53
CA ARG A 52 4.38 -9.01 35.28
C ARG A 52 5.49 -8.27 34.54
N PHE A 53 5.60 -8.50 33.23
CA PHE A 53 6.68 -7.95 32.40
C PHE A 53 6.26 -6.73 31.56
N GLY A 54 5.02 -6.25 31.72
CA GLY A 54 4.49 -5.11 30.97
C GLY A 54 4.19 -5.42 29.49
N GLY A 55 4.16 -6.69 29.12
CA GLY A 55 3.95 -7.14 27.74
C GLY A 55 4.47 -8.56 27.53
N TRP A 56 3.87 -9.27 26.58
CA TRP A 56 4.35 -10.59 26.15
C TRP A 56 5.71 -10.52 25.46
N LEU A 57 5.90 -9.51 24.60
CA LEU A 57 7.16 -9.31 23.87
C LEU A 57 8.32 -9.02 24.84
N ASN A 58 8.12 -8.14 25.81
CA ASN A 58 9.10 -7.87 26.86
C ASN A 58 9.47 -9.12 27.67
N ALA A 59 8.54 -10.06 27.85
CA ALA A 59 8.81 -11.32 28.52
C ALA A 59 9.67 -12.26 27.67
N LEU A 60 9.42 -12.32 26.36
CA LEU A 60 10.25 -13.09 25.41
C LEU A 60 11.66 -12.51 25.32
N GLU A 61 11.79 -11.17 25.25
CA GLU A 61 13.08 -10.47 25.23
C GLU A 61 13.88 -10.78 26.51
N LYS A 62 13.25 -10.66 27.68
CA LYS A 62 13.88 -11.04 28.97
C LYS A 62 14.20 -12.53 29.06
N ALA A 63 13.46 -13.39 28.35
CA ALA A 63 13.75 -14.80 28.25
C ALA A 63 14.86 -15.11 27.22
N GLY A 64 15.39 -14.10 26.52
CA GLY A 64 16.48 -14.24 25.55
C GLY A 64 16.03 -14.69 24.16
N PHE A 65 14.74 -14.52 23.84
CA PHE A 65 14.19 -14.83 22.51
C PHE A 65 13.87 -13.53 21.76
N SER A 66 14.30 -13.47 20.51
CA SER A 66 13.89 -12.44 19.55
C SER A 66 12.46 -12.67 19.07
N GLU A 67 11.82 -11.59 18.64
CA GLU A 67 10.38 -11.47 18.40
C GLU A 67 9.77 -12.59 17.54
N THR A 68 8.69 -13.22 18.02
CA THR A 68 7.78 -14.00 17.17
C THR A 68 7.05 -13.03 16.23
N ARG A 69 7.43 -13.04 14.95
CA ARG A 69 6.92 -12.18 13.88
C ARG A 69 7.13 -10.70 14.22
N ASN A 70 8.19 -10.14 13.64
CA ASN A 70 8.48 -8.71 13.60
C ASN A 70 7.18 -7.90 13.36
N TYR A 71 6.56 -7.42 14.45
CA TYR A 71 5.39 -6.53 14.40
C TYR A 71 5.85 -5.08 14.22
N ASN A 72 7.16 -4.82 14.32
CA ASN A 72 7.73 -3.54 14.01
C ASN A 72 8.06 -3.50 12.52
N ILE A 73 7.02 -3.50 11.69
CA ILE A 73 7.19 -3.27 10.25
C ILE A 73 7.80 -1.87 10.11
N GLU A 74 9.04 -1.82 9.64
CA GLU A 74 9.74 -0.57 9.41
C GLU A 74 9.06 0.20 8.27
N ASN A 75 9.20 1.53 8.27
CA ASN A 75 8.63 2.34 7.20
C ASN A 75 9.18 1.91 5.84
N ASP A 76 10.47 1.64 5.80
CA ASP A 76 11.22 1.22 4.62
C ASP A 76 10.70 -0.11 4.06
N ASP A 77 10.31 -1.06 4.91
CA ASP A 77 9.73 -2.33 4.47
C ASP A 77 8.34 -2.14 3.84
N LEU A 78 7.54 -1.22 4.38
CA LEU A 78 6.24 -0.87 3.81
C LEU A 78 6.41 -0.19 2.45
N ILE A 79 7.38 0.71 2.35
CA ILE A 79 7.74 1.45 1.14
C ILE A 79 8.25 0.48 0.06
N LYS A 80 9.20 -0.40 0.38
CA LYS A 80 9.67 -1.46 -0.54
C LYS A 80 8.55 -2.39 -1.00
N ASN A 81 7.59 -2.71 -0.12
CA ASN A 81 6.43 -3.49 -0.55
C ASN A 81 5.50 -2.71 -1.50
N ILE A 82 5.39 -1.37 -1.38
CA ILE A 82 4.69 -0.56 -2.39
C ILE A 82 5.44 -0.63 -3.72
N GLU A 83 6.76 -0.49 -3.71
CA GLU A 83 7.63 -0.61 -4.90
C GLU A 83 7.41 -1.94 -5.63
N ASP A 84 7.54 -3.06 -4.91
CA ASP A 84 7.34 -4.41 -5.43
C ASP A 84 5.97 -4.56 -6.12
N VAL A 85 4.92 -4.04 -5.48
CA VAL A 85 3.54 -4.11 -6.01
C VAL A 85 3.41 -3.21 -7.24
N TRP A 86 4.01 -2.03 -7.22
CA TRP A 86 3.97 -1.08 -8.33
C TRP A 86 4.66 -1.64 -9.57
N ILE A 87 5.86 -2.22 -9.42
CA ILE A 87 6.62 -2.86 -10.51
C ILE A 87 5.80 -4.00 -11.12
N LYS A 88 5.18 -4.85 -10.30
CA LYS A 88 4.34 -5.97 -10.77
C LYS A 88 3.08 -5.51 -11.51
N LEU A 89 2.49 -4.38 -11.11
CA LEU A 89 1.30 -3.83 -11.75
C LEU A 89 1.61 -2.99 -13.00
N GLY A 90 2.81 -2.42 -13.09
CA GLY A 90 3.14 -1.40 -14.10
C GLY A 90 2.34 -0.10 -13.96
N ARG A 91 1.63 0.07 -12.83
CA ARG A 91 0.82 1.25 -12.50
C ARG A 91 0.78 1.46 -10.99
N GLN A 92 0.40 2.66 -10.59
CA GLN A 92 0.15 2.98 -9.19
C GLN A 92 -0.82 1.97 -8.54
N PRO A 93 -0.44 1.36 -7.40
CA PRO A 93 -1.32 0.47 -6.66
C PRO A 93 -2.49 1.23 -6.02
N PHE A 94 -3.67 0.63 -6.07
CA PHE A 94 -4.84 1.05 -5.30
C PHE A 94 -4.97 0.22 -4.02
N THR A 95 -5.81 0.68 -3.09
CA THR A 95 -6.08 -0.04 -1.83
C THR A 95 -6.59 -1.47 -2.04
N THR A 96 -7.26 -1.72 -3.16
CA THR A 96 -7.79 -3.03 -3.58
C THR A 96 -6.70 -4.00 -4.07
N ASP A 97 -5.54 -3.47 -4.47
CA ASP A 97 -4.39 -4.24 -4.94
C ASP A 97 -3.50 -4.71 -3.78
N MET A 98 -3.56 -4.06 -2.61
CA MET A 98 -2.75 -4.35 -1.43
C MET A 98 -3.27 -5.57 -0.65
N LYS A 99 -3.22 -6.73 -1.29
CA LYS A 99 -3.59 -8.04 -0.73
C LYS A 99 -2.74 -9.15 -1.32
N VAL A 100 -2.65 -10.27 -0.61
CA VAL A 100 -2.02 -11.51 -1.10
C VAL A 100 -2.76 -11.97 -2.37
N PRO A 101 -2.06 -12.43 -3.43
CA PRO A 101 -0.61 -12.73 -3.49
C PRO A 101 0.28 -11.56 -3.92
N LEU A 102 -0.32 -10.43 -4.29
CA LEU A 102 0.42 -9.32 -4.91
C LEU A 102 1.26 -8.54 -3.87
N SER A 103 0.67 -8.29 -2.70
CA SER A 103 1.27 -7.53 -1.60
C SER A 103 1.45 -8.41 -0.36
N LYS A 104 2.57 -8.21 0.36
CA LYS A 104 2.84 -8.84 1.66
C LYS A 104 2.01 -8.23 2.78
N TYR A 105 1.64 -6.95 2.65
CA TYR A 105 0.88 -6.20 3.66
C TYR A 105 -0.46 -5.72 3.12
N THR A 106 -1.44 -5.57 4.01
CA THR A 106 -2.74 -5.04 3.64
C THR A 106 -2.75 -3.52 3.62
N SER A 107 -3.67 -2.91 2.88
CA SER A 107 -3.87 -1.44 2.87
C SER A 107 -4.11 -0.86 4.28
N GLU A 108 -4.66 -1.65 5.19
CA GLU A 108 -4.87 -1.26 6.60
C GLU A 108 -3.56 -1.03 7.35
N THR A 109 -2.51 -1.80 7.03
CA THR A 109 -1.18 -1.61 7.65
C THR A 109 -0.62 -0.23 7.34
N TYR A 110 -0.73 0.21 6.08
CA TYR A 110 -0.33 1.54 5.63
C TYR A 110 -1.17 2.64 6.27
N ARG A 111 -2.50 2.46 6.34
CA ARG A 111 -3.40 3.41 7.01
C ARG A 111 -3.03 3.60 8.48
N ARG A 112 -2.72 2.52 9.21
CA ARG A 112 -2.31 2.61 10.62
C ARG A 112 -0.95 3.29 10.80
N ARG A 113 -0.03 3.10 9.86
CA ARG A 113 1.34 3.63 9.96
C ARG A 113 1.45 5.08 9.53
N PHE A 114 0.91 5.42 8.36
CA PHE A 114 1.03 6.74 7.72
C PHE A 114 -0.24 7.59 7.88
N GLY A 115 -1.29 7.06 8.50
CA GLY A 115 -2.58 7.72 8.73
C GLY A 115 -3.59 7.53 7.60
N SER A 116 -3.14 7.45 6.34
CA SER A 116 -3.99 7.11 5.19
C SER A 116 -3.18 6.39 4.11
N TRP A 117 -3.86 5.72 3.18
CA TRP A 117 -3.20 5.10 2.02
C TRP A 117 -2.46 6.15 1.18
N GLN A 118 -3.09 7.31 0.95
CA GLN A 118 -2.50 8.41 0.20
C GLN A 118 -1.20 8.91 0.85
N LYS A 119 -1.18 9.05 2.18
CA LYS A 119 0.02 9.42 2.92
C LYS A 119 1.12 8.35 2.86
N GLY A 120 0.75 7.07 2.75
CA GLY A 120 1.70 5.99 2.51
C GLY A 120 2.36 6.08 1.14
N LEU A 121 1.62 6.52 0.11
CA LEU A 121 2.19 6.79 -1.22
C LEU A 121 3.05 8.05 -1.24
N GLU A 122 2.64 9.11 -0.52
CA GLU A 122 3.46 10.32 -0.34
C GLU A 122 4.81 9.97 0.31
N ALA A 123 4.79 9.17 1.38
CA ALA A 123 6.01 8.70 2.04
C ALA A 123 6.89 7.82 1.11
N PHE A 124 6.28 7.01 0.26
CA PHE A 124 7.01 6.25 -0.76
C PHE A 124 7.70 7.17 -1.78
N ILE A 125 7.00 8.19 -2.29
CA ILE A 125 7.57 9.16 -3.24
C ILE A 125 8.70 9.96 -2.58
N GLU A 126 8.49 10.41 -1.34
CA GLU A 126 9.51 11.12 -0.57
C GLU A 126 10.77 10.26 -0.40
N TYR A 127 10.61 8.97 -0.08
CA TYR A 127 11.72 8.03 0.05
C TYR A 127 12.51 7.87 -1.24
N ILE A 128 11.83 7.59 -2.37
CA ILE A 128 12.48 7.42 -3.67
C ILE A 128 13.22 8.70 -4.08
N ASN A 129 12.57 9.86 -3.95
CA ASN A 129 13.19 11.14 -4.28
C ASN A 129 14.32 11.53 -3.30
N SER A 130 14.33 10.99 -2.08
CA SER A 130 15.41 11.23 -1.10
C SER A 130 16.63 10.34 -1.32
N ASP A 131 16.46 9.16 -1.94
CA ASP A 131 17.54 8.25 -2.32
C ASP A 131 18.18 8.64 -3.67
N GLU A 132 17.50 9.46 -4.48
CA GLU A 132 18.05 10.02 -5.73
C GLU A 132 19.27 10.95 -5.51
N ASP A 133 19.53 11.42 -4.28
CA ASP A 133 20.72 12.24 -3.95
C ASP A 133 22.03 11.43 -3.83
N LYS A 134 22.04 10.10 -4.06
CA LYS A 134 23.26 9.28 -3.89
C LYS A 134 23.65 8.31 -4.99
N ASN A 135 22.92 8.14 -6.08
CA ASN A 135 23.41 7.33 -7.20
C ASN A 135 22.89 7.85 -8.55
N GLU A 136 23.52 8.90 -9.06
CA GLU A 136 23.54 9.13 -10.49
C GLU A 136 24.46 8.10 -11.16
N GLU A 137 23.90 7.21 -11.97
CA GLU A 137 24.41 7.07 -13.34
C GLU A 137 23.25 7.23 -14.32
N PRO A 138 23.29 8.28 -15.17
CA PRO A 138 22.34 8.50 -16.24
C PRO A 138 22.83 7.77 -17.50
N ALA A 139 22.02 6.86 -18.05
CA ALA A 139 22.24 6.30 -19.37
C ALA A 139 21.28 6.92 -20.40
N SER A 140 21.85 7.86 -21.14
CA SER A 140 21.42 8.44 -22.43
C SER A 140 20.14 9.27 -22.47
N GLU A 141 20.35 10.56 -22.24
CA GLU A 141 19.60 11.66 -22.83
C GLU A 141 19.70 11.63 -24.37
N GLU A 142 18.56 11.70 -25.04
CA GLU A 142 18.27 12.84 -25.91
C GLU A 142 16.90 13.39 -25.49
N LYS A 143 16.87 14.15 -24.39
CA LYS A 143 15.73 15.01 -24.05
C LYS A 143 16.12 16.44 -24.40
N THR A 144 15.62 16.88 -25.55
CA THR A 144 15.48 18.29 -25.87
C THR A 144 14.79 19.00 -24.71
N GLN A 145 15.50 19.96 -24.13
CA GLN A 145 15.02 20.81 -23.04
C GLN A 145 13.91 21.74 -23.56
N GLU A 146 12.65 21.38 -23.32
CA GLU A 146 11.55 22.33 -23.38
C GLU A 146 11.09 22.65 -21.96
N LYS A 147 11.38 23.89 -21.54
CA LYS A 147 10.96 24.49 -20.28
C LYS A 147 9.47 24.27 -20.05
N GLU A 148 9.11 23.58 -18.96
CA GLU A 148 7.73 23.45 -18.51
C GLU A 148 7.13 24.85 -18.28
N LYS A 149 6.22 25.25 -19.18
CA LYS A 149 5.41 26.45 -18.97
C LYS A 149 4.34 26.10 -17.94
N GLU A 150 4.33 26.79 -16.80
CA GLU A 150 3.18 26.71 -15.88
C GLU A 150 1.94 27.31 -16.56
N TYR A 151 0.97 26.46 -16.92
CA TYR A 151 -0.29 26.88 -17.50
C TYR A 151 -1.28 27.29 -16.41
N LYS A 152 -1.75 28.54 -16.43
CA LYS A 152 -2.84 29.00 -15.56
C LYS A 152 -4.19 28.58 -16.13
N HIS A 153 -4.89 27.70 -15.44
CA HIS A 153 -6.21 27.22 -15.85
C HIS A 153 -7.35 28.08 -15.30
N LYS A 154 -8.33 28.36 -16.15
CA LYS A 154 -9.60 29.00 -15.78
C LYS A 154 -10.61 27.99 -15.26
N THR A 155 -10.52 26.75 -15.72
CA THR A 155 -11.47 25.67 -15.38
C THR A 155 -10.84 24.63 -14.46
N LYS A 156 -11.69 23.91 -13.72
CA LYS A 156 -11.26 22.77 -12.91
C LYS A 156 -10.92 21.60 -13.83
N ARG A 157 -9.93 20.78 -13.44
CA ARG A 157 -9.53 19.58 -14.20
C ARG A 157 -10.67 18.60 -14.45
N PHE A 158 -11.57 18.41 -13.48
CA PHE A 158 -12.66 17.45 -13.60
C PHE A 158 -13.94 18.10 -14.15
N PRO A 159 -14.57 17.54 -15.20
CA PRO A 159 -15.80 18.09 -15.76
C PRO A 159 -16.98 17.95 -14.81
N SER A 160 -17.85 18.95 -14.81
CA SER A 160 -19.13 18.88 -14.08
C SER A 160 -20.07 17.83 -14.68
N GLU A 161 -21.01 17.31 -13.90
CA GLU A 161 -22.01 16.34 -14.41
C GLU A 161 -22.81 16.88 -15.59
N ARG A 162 -23.15 18.17 -15.58
CA ARG A 162 -23.79 18.84 -16.72
C ARG A 162 -22.92 18.76 -17.98
N LEU A 163 -21.63 19.05 -17.84
CA LEU A 163 -20.69 19.02 -18.95
C LEU A 163 -20.47 17.59 -19.48
N LYS A 164 -20.40 16.59 -18.60
CA LYS A 164 -20.35 15.17 -18.97
C LYS A 164 -21.56 14.76 -19.81
N VAL A 165 -22.78 15.16 -19.42
CA VAL A 165 -24.00 14.90 -20.20
C VAL A 165 -23.94 15.57 -21.57
N GLN A 166 -23.42 16.79 -21.68
CA GLN A 166 -23.27 17.48 -22.97
C GLN A 166 -22.28 16.77 -23.89
N VAL A 167 -21.13 16.32 -23.35
CA VAL A 167 -20.13 15.54 -24.10
C VAL A 167 -20.72 14.21 -24.57
N LEU A 168 -21.49 13.51 -23.72
CA LEU A 168 -22.21 12.28 -24.08
C LEU A 168 -23.21 12.46 -25.21
N MET A 169 -24.02 13.50 -25.15
CA MET A 169 -24.99 13.82 -26.21
C MET A 169 -24.30 14.18 -27.52
N ARG A 170 -23.20 14.94 -27.47
CA ARG A 170 -22.42 15.32 -28.66
C ARG A 170 -21.76 14.09 -29.30
N ASP A 171 -21.16 13.23 -28.50
CA ASP A 171 -20.39 12.07 -28.99
C ASP A 171 -21.27 10.83 -29.22
N GLY A 172 -22.55 10.89 -28.88
CA GLY A 172 -23.52 9.81 -29.10
C GLY A 172 -23.19 8.54 -28.33
N ASN A 173 -22.57 8.67 -27.15
CA ASN A 173 -22.00 7.57 -26.37
C ASN A 173 -21.03 6.70 -27.18
N LYS A 174 -20.31 7.26 -28.16
CA LYS A 174 -19.32 6.52 -28.95
C LYS A 174 -17.92 6.99 -28.63
N CYS A 175 -16.98 6.06 -28.59
CA CYS A 175 -15.56 6.40 -28.51
C CYS A 175 -15.17 7.23 -29.74
N ARG A 176 -14.52 8.38 -29.54
CA ARG A 176 -14.08 9.26 -30.62
C ARG A 176 -12.94 8.70 -31.48
N LEU A 177 -12.21 7.70 -30.98
CA LEU A 177 -11.12 7.06 -31.72
C LEU A 177 -11.55 5.80 -32.48
N CYS A 178 -12.38 4.92 -31.90
CA CYS A 178 -12.78 3.68 -32.57
C CYS A 178 -14.27 3.57 -32.90
N GLY A 179 -15.10 4.51 -32.47
CA GLY A 179 -16.53 4.53 -32.80
C GLY A 179 -17.41 3.50 -32.08
N ILE A 180 -16.84 2.66 -31.20
CA ILE A 180 -17.62 1.69 -30.42
C ILE A 180 -18.57 2.43 -29.46
N THR A 181 -19.79 1.92 -29.31
CA THR A 181 -20.75 2.43 -28.34
C THR A 181 -20.35 2.02 -26.92
N LEU A 182 -20.40 2.96 -26.00
CA LEU A 182 -19.95 2.83 -24.62
C LEU A 182 -21.13 2.96 -23.66
N THR A 183 -21.11 2.16 -22.60
CA THR A 183 -22.14 2.15 -21.56
C THR A 183 -21.49 1.95 -20.19
N GLY A 184 -22.00 2.62 -19.16
CA GLY A 184 -21.51 2.47 -17.79
C GLY A 184 -20.03 2.79 -17.65
N ASP A 185 -19.29 1.90 -17.00
CA ASP A 185 -17.89 2.09 -16.60
C ASP A 185 -16.89 2.20 -17.76
N ASN A 186 -17.31 1.90 -18.99
CA ASN A 186 -16.47 2.01 -20.19
C ASN A 186 -16.39 3.44 -20.76
N ILE A 187 -17.13 4.40 -20.18
CA ILE A 187 -17.16 5.79 -20.62
C ILE A 187 -16.09 6.58 -19.88
N HIS A 188 -15.04 7.00 -20.58
CA HIS A 188 -14.02 7.88 -20.04
C HIS A 188 -14.09 9.25 -20.70
N PHE A 189 -14.04 10.32 -19.90
CA PHE A 189 -13.97 11.70 -20.36
C PHE A 189 -12.50 12.14 -20.35
N ASP A 190 -11.98 12.39 -21.54
CA ASP A 190 -10.58 12.73 -21.77
C ASP A 190 -10.45 14.11 -22.42
N HIS A 191 -9.36 14.83 -22.13
CA HIS A 191 -9.06 16.10 -22.78
C HIS A 191 -8.27 15.88 -24.07
N ILE A 192 -8.72 16.43 -25.19
CA ILE A 192 -8.04 16.39 -26.49
C ILE A 192 -6.63 16.98 -26.34
N LEU A 193 -6.54 18.24 -25.92
CA LEU A 193 -5.31 18.84 -25.39
C LEU A 193 -5.24 18.55 -23.89
N ALA A 194 -4.20 17.84 -23.47
CA ALA A 194 -4.02 17.46 -22.07
C ALA A 194 -4.11 18.67 -21.13
N TRP A 195 -4.78 18.49 -19.99
CA TRP A 195 -4.91 19.56 -19.01
C TRP A 195 -3.54 20.11 -18.57
N SER A 196 -2.56 19.23 -18.33
CA SER A 196 -1.19 19.65 -17.97
C SER A 196 -0.45 20.47 -19.03
N LYS A 197 -0.94 20.49 -20.28
CA LYS A 197 -0.39 21.26 -21.40
C LYS A 197 -1.23 22.50 -21.75
N GLY A 198 -2.09 22.93 -20.83
CA GLY A 198 -2.92 24.12 -21.00
C GLY A 198 -4.33 23.84 -21.55
N GLY A 199 -4.73 22.58 -21.70
CA GLY A 199 -6.09 22.22 -22.09
C GLY A 199 -7.12 22.58 -21.03
N GLU A 200 -8.16 23.31 -21.41
CA GLU A 200 -9.26 23.63 -20.50
C GLU A 200 -10.33 22.53 -20.49
N THR A 201 -11.05 22.39 -19.39
CA THR A 201 -12.18 21.46 -19.23
C THR A 201 -13.45 22.10 -19.78
N GLU A 202 -13.51 22.18 -21.10
CA GLU A 202 -14.62 22.73 -21.87
C GLU A 202 -15.18 21.69 -22.85
N LEU A 203 -16.37 21.96 -23.38
CA LEU A 203 -17.08 20.98 -24.21
C LEU A 203 -16.24 20.58 -25.42
N GLU A 204 -15.59 21.55 -26.04
CA GLU A 204 -14.79 21.44 -27.26
C GLU A 204 -13.51 20.62 -27.03
N ASN A 205 -12.89 20.76 -25.86
CA ASN A 205 -11.66 20.07 -25.52
C ASN A 205 -11.89 18.71 -24.82
N LEU A 206 -13.11 18.36 -24.46
CA LEU A 206 -13.42 17.03 -23.91
C LEU A 206 -13.89 16.08 -25.01
N GLN A 207 -13.60 14.80 -24.85
CA GLN A 207 -14.02 13.70 -25.73
C GLN A 207 -14.30 12.42 -24.94
N ILE A 208 -15.11 11.54 -25.52
CA ILE A 208 -15.34 10.20 -24.95
C ILE A 208 -14.38 9.18 -25.53
N LEU A 209 -13.69 8.46 -24.65
CA LEU A 209 -12.83 7.33 -24.99
C LEU A 209 -13.28 6.06 -24.27
N CYS A 210 -13.01 4.90 -24.90
CA CYS A 210 -13.12 3.62 -24.22
C CYS A 210 -11.86 3.36 -23.39
N ALA A 211 -11.94 2.46 -22.40
CA ALA A 211 -10.83 2.13 -21.52
C ALA A 211 -9.47 1.92 -22.22
N PRO A 212 -9.36 1.11 -23.30
CA PRO A 212 -8.08 0.89 -23.96
C PRO A 212 -7.55 2.14 -24.66
N HIS A 213 -8.42 2.95 -25.29
CA HIS A 213 -7.99 4.19 -25.96
C HIS A 213 -7.62 5.29 -24.97
N ASN A 214 -8.34 5.38 -23.86
CA ASN A 214 -8.00 6.30 -22.77
C ASN A 214 -6.63 5.95 -22.16
N LEU A 215 -6.36 4.66 -21.95
CA LEU A 215 -5.08 4.18 -21.44
C LEU A 215 -3.94 4.42 -22.44
N ALA A 216 -4.19 4.14 -23.73
CA ALA A 216 -3.19 4.30 -24.78
C ALA A 216 -2.79 5.77 -25.03
N LYS A 217 -3.73 6.71 -24.85
CA LYS A 217 -3.46 8.13 -25.09
C LYS A 217 -2.54 8.76 -24.05
N GLY A 218 -2.78 8.53 -22.76
CA GLY A 218 -2.01 9.17 -21.70
C GLY A 218 -1.90 10.71 -21.88
N ASN A 219 -0.68 11.26 -21.85
CA ASN A 219 -0.40 12.68 -22.11
C ASN A 219 -0.04 13.00 -23.57
N VAL A 220 -0.16 12.03 -24.47
CA VAL A 220 0.18 12.18 -25.88
C VAL A 220 -1.02 12.77 -26.62
N GLU A 221 -0.75 13.76 -27.47
CA GLU A 221 -1.75 14.37 -28.33
C GLU A 221 -1.81 13.62 -29.66
N TYR A 222 -3.00 13.51 -30.23
CA TYR A 222 -3.17 13.02 -31.60
C TYR A 222 -3.88 14.11 -32.39
N GLU A 223 -3.38 14.40 -33.58
CA GLU A 223 -4.15 15.15 -34.56
C GLU A 223 -5.27 14.24 -35.07
N SER A 224 -6.51 14.52 -34.68
CA SER A 224 -7.67 13.89 -35.32
C SER A 224 -7.75 14.40 -36.77
N LYS A 225 -7.50 13.51 -37.74
CA LYS A 225 -7.84 13.76 -39.15
C LYS A 225 -9.34 13.89 -39.35
#